data_AF-A0A7Z2PQF7-F1
#
_entry.id   AF-A0A7Z2PQF7-F1
#
_cell.length_a   1.000
_cell.length_b   1.000
_cell.length_c   1.000
_cell.angle_alpha   90.00
_cell.angle_beta   90.00
_cell.angle_gamma   90.00
#
_symmetry.space_group_name_H-M   'P 1'
#
loop_
_entity.id
_entity.type
_entity.pdbx_description
1 polymer ?
#
loop_
_entity_poly.entity_id
_entity_poly.type
_entity_poly.pdbx_seq_one_letter_code
_entity_poly.pdbx_strand_id
1 'polypeptide(L)'
;MYALADSGLAETRLELEITESVFLADSQENLKTLERLKRLGVSIALDDFGVGYSSLSYLTAFPFNKVKIDKSFIDRIGRSETVAVLGSIVQLAKTLNLSIVAEGVETYEQVEKIRSLGIALGQGYFFSKPVPLGELLLQGLAESERQAVA
;
A
#
# COMPACT_ATOMS: atom_id res chain seq x y z
N MET A 1 -29.53 1.46 4.64
CA MET A 1 -28.71 0.23 4.62
C MET A 1 -27.26 0.66 4.47
N TYR A 2 -26.32 0.04 5.19
CA TYR A 2 -24.89 0.39 5.09
C TYR A 2 -24.24 -0.36 3.93
N ALA A 3 -23.33 0.27 3.18
CA ALA A 3 -22.78 -0.27 1.94
C ALA A 3 -22.13 -1.66 2.09
N LEU A 4 -21.37 -1.91 3.17
CA LEU A 4 -20.78 -3.23 3.46
C LEU A 4 -21.84 -4.33 3.59
N ALA A 5 -22.89 -4.08 4.37
CA ALA A 5 -23.98 -5.03 4.55
C ALA A 5 -24.74 -5.29 3.24
N ASP A 6 -24.91 -4.28 2.39
CA ASP A 6 -25.56 -4.40 1.09
C ASP A 6 -24.72 -5.21 0.08
N SER A 7 -23.39 -5.04 0.13
CA SER A 7 -22.45 -5.78 -0.73
C SER A 7 -22.34 -7.27 -0.42
N GLY A 8 -22.67 -7.70 0.81
CA GLY A 8 -22.45 -9.06 1.29
C GLY A 8 -20.98 -9.47 1.48
N LEU A 9 -20.04 -8.52 1.37
CA LEU A 9 -18.61 -8.76 1.60
C LEU A 9 -18.29 -8.74 3.11
N ALA A 10 -17.42 -9.65 3.55
CA ALA A 10 -16.83 -9.57 4.88
C ALA A 10 -16.05 -8.27 5.05
N GLU A 11 -16.08 -7.67 6.24
CA GLU A 11 -15.44 -6.38 6.52
C GLU A 11 -13.93 -6.43 6.30
N THR A 12 -13.32 -7.60 6.53
CA THR A 12 -11.89 -7.87 6.32
C THR A 12 -11.46 -7.82 4.86
N ARG A 13 -12.40 -7.83 3.91
CA ARG A 13 -12.12 -7.65 2.48
C ARG A 13 -12.07 -6.19 2.06
N LEU A 14 -12.55 -5.27 2.88
CA LEU A 14 -12.47 -3.85 2.60
C LEU A 14 -11.13 -3.32 3.09
N GLU A 15 -10.42 -2.65 2.19
CA GLU A 15 -9.30 -1.79 2.52
C GLU A 15 -9.68 -0.35 2.19
N LEU A 16 -9.39 0.56 3.12
CA LEU A 16 -9.54 2.00 2.91
C LEU A 16 -8.15 2.62 2.83
N GLU A 17 -7.90 3.30 1.72
CA GLU A 17 -6.69 4.07 1.49
C GLU A 17 -6.94 5.51 1.95
N ILE A 18 -6.03 6.02 2.79
CA ILE A 18 -6.13 7.35 3.39
C ILE A 18 -4.85 8.09 3.06
N THR A 19 -4.97 9.30 2.52
CA THR A 19 -3.83 10.17 2.24
C THR A 19 -3.25 10.79 3.52
N GLU A 20 -1.96 11.14 3.52
CA GLU A 20 -1.30 11.83 4.66
C GLU A 20 -2.03 13.12 5.10
N SER A 21 -2.69 13.81 4.17
CA SER A 21 -3.42 15.06 4.43
C SER A 21 -4.56 14.91 5.45
N VAL A 22 -5.19 13.73 5.54
CA VAL A 22 -6.24 13.45 6.52
C VAL A 22 -5.69 13.45 7.95
N PHE A 23 -4.41 13.09 8.13
CA PHE A 23 -3.71 13.15 9.40
C PHE A 23 -3.15 14.54 9.69
N LEU A 24 -2.68 15.27 8.67
CA LEU A 24 -2.25 16.67 8.81
C LEU A 24 -3.38 17.59 9.29
N ALA A 25 -4.63 17.25 8.99
CA ALA A 25 -5.80 17.98 9.49
C ALA A 25 -6.02 17.84 11.01
N ASP A 26 -5.26 16.96 11.69
CA ASP A 26 -5.16 16.76 13.14
C ASP A 26 -6.49 16.87 13.92
N SER A 27 -7.56 16.29 13.36
CA SER A 27 -8.83 16.23 14.08
C SER A 27 -8.89 14.91 14.84
N GLN A 28 -9.07 14.99 16.17
CA GLN A 28 -9.36 13.79 16.98
C GLN A 28 -10.56 13.00 16.45
N GLU A 29 -11.44 13.64 15.69
CA GLU A 29 -12.60 13.03 15.06
C GLU A 29 -12.20 12.06 13.91
N ASN A 30 -11.20 12.42 13.10
CA ASN A 30 -10.68 11.54 12.04
C ASN A 30 -10.10 10.26 12.65
N LEU A 31 -9.26 10.40 13.69
CA LEU A 31 -8.67 9.24 14.38
C LEU A 31 -9.75 8.34 14.98
N LYS A 32 -10.74 8.90 15.68
CA LYS A 32 -11.86 8.12 16.25
C LYS A 32 -12.64 7.37 15.18
N THR A 33 -12.80 7.97 13.99
CA THR A 33 -13.47 7.33 12.85
C THR A 33 -12.66 6.17 12.31
N LEU A 34 -11.35 6.37 12.08
CA LEU A 34 -10.46 5.32 11.61
C LEU A 34 -10.34 4.15 12.62
N GLU A 35 -10.29 4.45 13.91
CA GLU A 35 -10.31 3.43 14.96
C GLU A 35 -11.61 2.63 14.96
N ARG A 36 -12.76 3.30 14.74
CA ARG A 36 -14.05 2.62 14.64
C ARG A 36 -14.10 1.69 13.42
N LEU A 37 -13.57 2.13 12.29
CA LEU A 37 -13.48 1.30 11.07
C LEU A 37 -12.56 0.10 11.30
N LYS A 38 -11.40 0.30 11.93
CA LYS A 38 -10.47 -0.78 12.25
C LYS A 38 -11.08 -1.79 13.22
N ARG A 39 -11.87 -1.35 14.21
CA ARG A 39 -12.62 -2.25 15.11
C ARG A 39 -13.69 -3.09 14.39
N LEU A 40 -14.17 -2.66 13.22
CA LEU A 40 -15.05 -3.48 12.39
C LEU A 40 -14.28 -4.56 11.61
N GLY A 41 -12.95 -4.51 11.58
CA GLY A 41 -12.11 -5.45 10.82
C GLY A 41 -11.63 -4.92 9.47
N VAL A 42 -11.95 -3.67 9.11
CA VAL A 42 -11.52 -3.01 7.87
C VAL A 42 -10.01 -2.75 7.91
N SER A 43 -9.30 -3.06 6.83
CA SER A 43 -7.87 -2.73 6.64
C SER A 43 -7.73 -1.25 6.32
N ILE A 44 -6.73 -0.58 6.90
CA ILE A 44 -6.44 0.83 6.60
C ILE A 44 -5.02 0.94 6.04
N ALA A 45 -4.89 1.53 4.87
CA ALA A 45 -3.62 1.79 4.20
C ALA A 45 -3.31 3.31 4.19
N LEU A 46 -2.04 3.66 4.39
CA LEU A 46 -1.55 5.02 4.17
C LEU A 46 -1.13 5.16 2.70
N ASP A 47 -1.77 6.07 1.99
CA ASP A 47 -1.57 6.34 0.57
C ASP A 47 -0.58 7.49 0.32
N ASP A 48 0.00 7.51 -0.89
CA ASP A 48 0.94 8.55 -1.36
C ASP A 48 2.13 8.83 -0.40
N PHE A 49 2.62 7.79 0.30
CA PHE A 49 3.72 7.98 1.25
C PHE A 49 4.98 8.37 0.50
N GLY A 50 5.41 9.63 0.68
CA GLY A 50 6.61 10.18 0.06
C GLY A 50 6.46 11.49 -0.73
N VAL A 51 5.23 11.96 -1.00
CA VAL A 51 4.97 13.09 -1.92
C VAL A 51 5.07 14.47 -1.26
N GLY A 52 5.11 14.54 0.09
CA GLY A 52 5.05 15.80 0.84
C GLY A 52 5.86 15.81 2.13
N TYR A 53 5.28 16.34 3.21
CA TYR A 53 5.82 16.20 4.57
C TYR A 53 5.58 14.76 5.08
N SER A 54 6.24 13.79 4.45
CA SER A 54 6.13 12.39 4.83
C SER A 54 6.79 12.17 6.18
N SER A 55 6.00 12.35 7.23
CA SER A 55 6.45 12.17 8.59
C SER A 55 6.32 10.71 8.97
N LEU A 56 7.45 10.09 9.31
CA LEU A 56 7.47 8.76 9.93
C LEU A 56 6.61 8.72 11.21
N SER A 57 6.33 9.86 11.84
CA SER A 57 5.45 9.94 13.00
C SER A 57 4.04 9.43 12.70
N TYR A 58 3.54 9.55 11.47
CA TYR A 58 2.19 9.07 11.11
C TYR A 58 2.10 7.55 11.20
N LEU A 59 3.14 6.84 10.74
CA LEU A 59 3.21 5.39 10.81
C LEU A 59 3.16 4.87 12.26
N THR A 60 3.53 5.72 13.22
CA THR A 60 3.46 5.41 14.66
C THR A 60 2.21 5.97 15.35
N ALA A 61 1.50 6.93 14.74
CA ALA A 61 0.35 7.60 15.33
C ALA A 61 -0.95 6.79 15.19
N PHE A 62 -1.03 5.92 14.18
CA PHE A 62 -2.17 5.06 13.95
C PHE A 62 -1.69 3.67 13.51
N PRO A 63 -2.32 2.58 13.98
CA PRO A 63 -1.92 1.24 13.61
C PRO A 63 -2.39 0.96 12.17
N PHE A 64 -1.65 1.37 11.15
CA PHE A 64 -1.95 1.02 9.77
C PHE A 64 -1.78 -0.49 9.51
N ASN A 65 -2.31 -0.98 8.41
CA ASN A 65 -2.06 -2.34 7.90
C ASN A 65 -1.05 -2.33 6.75
N LYS A 66 -0.99 -1.20 6.03
CA LYS A 66 -0.26 -1.07 4.78
C LYS A 66 0.23 0.37 4.59
N VAL A 67 1.36 0.51 3.91
CA VAL A 67 1.84 1.78 3.38
C VAL A 67 2.06 1.64 1.88
N LYS A 68 1.63 2.63 1.11
CA LYS A 68 1.78 2.69 -0.34
C LYS A 68 2.86 3.74 -0.64
N ILE A 69 3.96 3.27 -1.24
CA ILE A 69 5.11 4.09 -1.59
C ILE A 69 4.84 4.72 -2.94
N ASP A 70 4.80 6.05 -2.96
CA ASP A 70 4.49 6.81 -4.15
C ASP A 70 5.46 6.55 -5.32
N LYS A 71 4.94 6.70 -6.53
CA LYS A 71 5.66 6.55 -7.80
C LYS A 71 6.95 7.35 -7.87
N SER A 72 7.02 8.53 -7.26
CA SER A 72 8.23 9.36 -7.28
C SER A 72 9.45 8.68 -6.66
N PHE A 73 9.26 7.75 -5.71
CA PHE A 73 10.36 6.91 -5.20
C PHE A 73 10.76 5.84 -6.22
N ILE A 74 9.78 5.23 -6.89
CA ILE A 74 9.99 4.18 -7.88
C ILE A 74 10.69 4.72 -9.13
N ASP A 75 10.32 5.91 -9.58
CA ASP A 75 10.97 6.62 -10.69
C ASP A 75 12.44 6.96 -10.39
N ARG A 76 12.81 7.09 -9.11
CA ARG A 76 14.17 7.42 -8.65
C ARG A 76 14.94 6.22 -8.09
N ILE A 77 14.40 5.01 -8.18
CA ILE A 77 14.94 3.81 -7.50
C ILE A 77 16.34 3.37 -7.98
N GLY A 78 16.85 3.96 -9.07
CA GLY A 78 18.23 3.82 -9.51
C GLY A 78 19.25 4.63 -8.70
N ARG A 79 18.81 5.60 -7.88
CA ARG A 79 19.68 6.47 -7.07
C ARG A 79 19.99 5.83 -5.72
N SER A 80 21.25 5.88 -5.29
CA SER A 80 21.72 5.31 -4.01
C SER A 80 20.97 5.85 -2.80
N GLU A 81 20.67 7.15 -2.79
CA GLU A 81 19.96 7.82 -1.70
C GLU A 81 18.51 7.32 -1.60
N THR A 82 17.85 7.13 -2.75
CA THR A 82 16.47 6.62 -2.80
C THR A 82 16.42 5.18 -2.30
N VAL A 83 17.40 4.35 -2.69
CA VAL A 83 17.53 2.96 -2.21
C VAL A 83 17.75 2.92 -0.69
N ALA A 84 18.58 3.81 -0.14
CA ALA A 84 18.82 3.89 1.30
C ALA A 84 17.55 4.30 2.08
N VAL A 85 16.80 5.28 1.58
CA VAL A 85 15.53 5.69 2.19
C VAL A 85 14.50 4.56 2.13
N LEU A 86 14.32 3.91 0.97
CA LEU A 86 13.41 2.78 0.83
C LEU A 86 13.79 1.61 1.74
N GLY A 87 15.09 1.29 1.85
CA GLY A 87 15.56 0.27 2.78
C GLY A 87 15.21 0.58 4.24
N SER A 88 15.29 1.86 4.63
CA SER A 88 14.89 2.32 5.97
C SER A 88 13.39 2.18 6.19
N ILE A 89 12.58 2.56 5.19
CA ILE A 89 11.12 2.41 5.22
C ILE A 89 10.73 0.93 5.31
N VAL A 90 11.39 0.05 4.55
CA VAL A 90 11.16 -1.40 4.62
C VAL A 90 11.43 -1.94 6.03
N GLN A 91 12.53 -1.52 6.65
CA GLN A 91 12.86 -1.95 8.00
C GLN A 91 11.84 -1.45 9.02
N LEU A 92 11.38 -0.22 8.88
CA LEU A 92 10.34 0.35 9.75
C LEU A 92 9.02 -0.40 9.59
N ALA A 93 8.57 -0.63 8.35
CA ALA A 93 7.35 -1.35 8.06
C ALA A 93 7.37 -2.77 8.65
N LYS A 94 8.50 -3.50 8.51
CA LYS A 94 8.68 -4.80 9.17
C LYS A 94 8.54 -4.72 10.69
N THR A 95 9.12 -3.69 11.30
CA THR A 95 9.06 -3.48 12.77
C THR A 95 7.64 -3.17 13.24
N LEU A 96 6.87 -2.47 12.42
CA LEU A 96 5.48 -2.08 12.71
C LEU A 96 4.44 -3.10 12.20
N ASN A 97 4.87 -4.24 11.65
CA ASN A 97 4.00 -5.23 10.98
C ASN A 97 3.11 -4.62 9.89
N LEU A 98 3.67 -3.69 9.10
CA LEU A 98 3.03 -3.08 7.94
C LEU A 98 3.43 -3.82 6.66
N SER A 99 2.46 -4.04 5.78
CA SER A 99 2.75 -4.39 4.38
C SER A 99 3.12 -3.15 3.58
N ILE A 100 3.87 -3.33 2.49
CA ILE A 100 4.30 -2.24 1.60
C ILE A 100 3.83 -2.54 0.19
N VAL A 101 3.23 -1.55 -0.47
CA VAL A 101 2.96 -1.55 -1.91
C VAL A 101 3.83 -0.49 -2.57
N ALA A 102 4.59 -0.86 -3.60
CA ALA A 102 5.29 0.09 -4.45
C ALA A 102 4.39 0.53 -5.61
N GLU A 103 4.10 1.82 -5.73
CA GLU A 103 3.22 2.34 -6.77
C GLU A 103 3.96 2.87 -8.00
N GLY A 104 3.28 2.89 -9.14
CA GLY A 104 3.83 3.42 -10.39
C GLY A 104 4.96 2.60 -10.99
N VAL A 105 4.99 1.29 -10.72
CA VAL A 105 5.95 0.35 -11.31
C VAL A 105 5.64 0.15 -12.80
N GLU A 106 6.61 0.50 -13.64
CA GLU A 106 6.46 0.56 -15.11
C GLU A 106 7.48 -0.30 -15.85
N THR A 107 8.61 -0.65 -15.24
CA THR A 107 9.66 -1.45 -15.89
C THR A 107 10.05 -2.69 -15.08
N TYR A 108 10.63 -3.68 -15.78
CA TYR A 108 11.13 -4.90 -15.15
C TYR A 108 12.27 -4.60 -14.17
N GLU A 109 13.14 -3.64 -14.48
CA GLU A 109 14.23 -3.22 -13.59
C GLU A 109 13.69 -2.63 -12.27
N GLN A 110 12.58 -1.89 -12.33
CA GLN A 110 11.91 -1.40 -11.12
C GLN A 110 11.35 -2.56 -10.28
N VAL A 111 10.74 -3.57 -10.91
CA VAL A 111 10.26 -4.80 -10.24
C VAL A 111 11.40 -5.54 -9.54
N GLU A 112 12.50 -5.79 -10.24
CA GLU A 112 13.68 -6.44 -9.66
C GLU A 112 14.21 -5.64 -8.46
N LYS A 113 14.24 -4.31 -8.58
CA LYS A 113 14.77 -3.44 -7.54
C LYS A 113 13.89 -3.42 -6.29
N ILE A 114 12.57 -3.26 -6.40
CA ILE A 114 11.67 -3.32 -5.24
C ILE A 114 11.69 -4.70 -4.59
N ARG A 115 11.81 -5.77 -5.38
CA ARG A 115 11.90 -7.14 -4.87
C ARG A 115 13.20 -7.37 -4.11
N SER A 116 14.33 -6.85 -4.60
CA SER A 116 15.62 -6.90 -3.91
C SER A 116 15.62 -6.13 -2.58
N LEU A 117 14.77 -5.11 -2.45
CA LEU A 117 14.55 -4.38 -1.21
C LEU A 117 13.61 -5.11 -0.24
N GLY A 118 12.99 -6.22 -0.65
CA GLY A 118 12.03 -6.97 0.15
C GLY A 118 10.62 -6.40 0.12
N ILE A 119 10.27 -5.58 -0.87
CA ILE A 119 8.90 -5.12 -1.12
C ILE A 119 8.22 -6.17 -2.02
N ALA A 120 7.19 -6.81 -1.49
CA ALA A 120 6.53 -7.94 -2.14
C ALA A 120 5.37 -7.54 -3.06
N LEU A 121 4.75 -6.37 -2.84
CA LEU A 121 3.59 -5.92 -3.60
C LEU A 121 3.97 -4.72 -4.47
N GLY A 122 3.60 -4.79 -5.74
CA GLY A 122 3.79 -3.72 -6.71
C GLY A 122 2.49 -3.40 -7.44
N GLN A 123 2.27 -2.13 -7.73
CA GLN A 123 1.17 -1.62 -8.55
C GLN A 123 1.74 -0.69 -9.61
N GLY A 124 1.28 -0.82 -10.84
CA GLY A 124 1.67 0.07 -11.93
C GLY A 124 1.48 -0.54 -13.31
N TYR A 125 1.77 0.25 -14.34
CA TYR A 125 1.49 -0.11 -15.74
C TYR A 125 2.31 -1.31 -16.23
N PHE A 126 3.37 -1.69 -15.53
CA PHE A 126 4.05 -2.96 -15.79
C PHE A 126 3.09 -4.16 -15.66
N PHE A 127 2.19 -4.12 -14.67
CA PHE A 127 1.23 -5.19 -14.39
C PHE A 127 -0.09 -4.97 -15.12
N SER A 128 -0.69 -3.80 -14.93
CA SER A 128 -1.94 -3.42 -15.59
C SER A 128 -2.12 -1.91 -15.49
N LYS A 129 -2.73 -1.32 -16.53
CA LYS A 129 -3.31 0.01 -16.41
C LYS A 129 -4.64 -0.08 -15.64
N PRO A 130 -5.15 1.04 -15.09
CA PRO A 130 -6.55 1.14 -14.73
C PRO A 130 -7.42 0.83 -15.96
N VAL A 131 -8.29 -0.15 -15.84
CA VAL A 131 -9.16 -0.62 -16.92
C VAL A 131 -10.60 -0.76 -16.42
N PRO A 132 -11.61 -0.64 -17.31
CA PRO A 132 -12.98 -1.01 -16.98
C PRO A 132 -13.07 -2.46 -16.49
N LEU A 133 -14.07 -2.77 -15.64
CA LEU A 133 -14.23 -4.11 -15.05
C LEU A 133 -14.27 -5.24 -16.09
N GLY A 134 -14.90 -5.01 -17.25
CA GLY A 134 -14.99 -6.00 -18.33
C GLY A 134 -13.66 -6.34 -19.01
N GLU A 135 -12.64 -5.50 -18.82
CA GLU A 135 -11.29 -5.67 -19.36
C GLU A 135 -10.29 -6.14 -18.30
N LEU A 136 -10.71 -6.26 -17.04
CA LEU A 136 -9.86 -6.72 -15.96
C LEU A 136 -9.50 -8.19 -16.19
N LEU A 137 -8.32 -8.43 -16.74
CA LEU A 137 -7.78 -9.77 -16.93
C LEU A 137 -7.42 -10.35 -15.55
N LEU A 138 -8.27 -11.25 -15.05
CA LEU A 138 -7.99 -12.02 -13.82
C LEU A 138 -6.89 -13.09 -14.02
N GLN A 139 -6.07 -12.99 -15.07
CA GLN A 139 -5.09 -14.01 -15.44
C GLN A 139 -4.08 -14.32 -14.31
N GLY A 140 -3.88 -13.41 -13.36
CA GLY A 140 -3.09 -13.64 -12.14
C GLY A 140 -3.82 -14.32 -10.97
N LEU A 141 -5.13 -14.55 -11.03
CA LEU A 141 -5.88 -15.30 -10.00
C LEU A 141 -5.90 -16.81 -10.26
N ALA A 142 -5.42 -17.26 -11.43
CA ALA A 142 -5.47 -18.67 -11.84
C ALA A 142 -4.14 -19.43 -11.67
N GLU A 143 -3.08 -18.83 -11.12
CA GLU A 143 -1.73 -19.44 -11.10
C GLU A 143 -0.98 -19.36 -9.75
N SER A 144 -1.68 -19.25 -8.62
CA SER A 144 -1.07 -19.41 -7.29
C SER A 144 -0.83 -20.86 -6.86
N GLU A 145 -1.12 -21.86 -7.71
CA GLU A 145 -0.88 -23.28 -7.40
C GLU A 145 0.46 -23.86 -7.92
N ARG A 146 1.38 -23.10 -8.53
CA ARG A 146 2.56 -23.74 -9.19
C ARG A 146 3.96 -23.17 -9.02
N GLN A 147 4.23 -22.26 -8.09
CA GLN A 147 5.64 -22.00 -7.71
C GLN A 147 5.84 -21.88 -6.20
N ALA A 148 5.59 -22.99 -5.51
CA ALA A 148 6.55 -23.47 -4.53
C ALA A 148 7.61 -24.27 -5.31
N VAL A 149 8.77 -23.65 -5.57
CA VAL A 149 10.01 -24.37 -5.89
C VAL A 149 11.17 -23.60 -5.25
N ALA A 150 11.73 -24.23 -4.20
CA ALA A 150 12.94 -23.91 -3.44
C ALA A 150 12.94 -22.65 -2.57
#